data_AF-Q7VCV1-F1
#
_entry.id   AF-Q7VCV1-F1
#
_cell.length_a   1.000
_cell.length_b   1.000
_cell.length_c   1.000
_cell.angle_alpha   90.00
_cell.angle_beta   90.00
_cell.angle_gamma   90.00
#
_symmetry.space_group_name_H-M   'P 1'
#
loop_
_entity.id
_entity.type
_entity.pdbx_description
1 polymer ?
#
loop_
_entity_poly.entity_id
_entity_poly.type
_entity_poly.pdbx_seq_one_letter_code
_entity_poly.pdbx_strand_id
1 'polypeptide(L)' 'MSESLQKAFFGVIALGVSCTAIALVPVSRQAASWNRCFDSTVRWINEKSDLKGWGQEAKESLAVGVCNGAVYEPKLKTQ' A
#
# COMPACT_ATOMS: atom_id res chain seq x y z
N MET A 1 -14.60 -41.66 3.51
CA MET A 1 -15.34 -40.38 3.54
C MET A 1 -16.40 -40.47 2.45
N SER A 2 -17.68 -40.19 2.73
CA SER A 2 -18.71 -40.27 1.68
C SER A 2 -18.51 -39.17 0.63
N GLU A 3 -18.79 -39.46 -0.63
CA GLU A 3 -18.64 -38.51 -1.75
C GLU A 3 -19.38 -37.19 -1.50
N SER A 4 -20.54 -37.26 -0.85
CA SER A 4 -21.34 -36.10 -0.44
C SER A 4 -20.64 -35.22 0.60
N LEU A 5 -19.93 -35.83 1.55
CA LEU A 5 -19.18 -35.10 2.59
C LEU A 5 -17.98 -34.38 1.96
N GLN A 6 -17.27 -35.04 1.04
CA GLN A 6 -16.15 -34.44 0.31
C GLN A 6 -16.60 -33.25 -0.56
N LYS A 7 -17.74 -33.36 -1.26
CA LYS A 7 -18.33 -32.25 -2.02
C LYS A 7 -18.71 -31.07 -1.14
N ALA A 8 -19.28 -31.32 0.04
CA ALA A 8 -19.60 -30.27 1.01
C ALA A 8 -18.34 -29.53 1.50
N PHE A 9 -17.25 -30.27 1.81
CA PHE A 9 -15.97 -29.66 2.19
C PHE A 9 -15.40 -28.76 1.09
N PHE A 10 -15.39 -29.21 -0.17
CA PHE A 10 -14.94 -28.36 -1.29
C PHE A 10 -15.81 -27.12 -1.47
N GLY A 11 -17.13 -27.23 -1.26
CA GLY A 11 -18.04 -26.09 -1.27
C GLY A 11 -17.67 -25.04 -0.21
N VAL A 12 -17.41 -25.48 1.03
CA VAL A 12 -17.00 -24.57 2.12
C VAL A 12 -15.64 -23.92 1.83
N ILE A 13 -14.67 -24.69 1.33
CA ILE A 13 -13.35 -24.15 0.96
C ILE A 13 -13.49 -23.11 -0.16
N ALA A 14 -14.27 -23.41 -1.20
CA ALA A 14 -14.48 -22.48 -2.31
C ALA A 14 -15.13 -21.17 -1.85
N LEU A 15 -16.14 -21.24 -0.97
CA LEU A 15 -16.76 -20.06 -0.38
C LEU A 15 -15.77 -19.25 0.47
N GLY A 16 -15.00 -19.94 1.31
CA GLY A 16 -13.98 -19.30 2.15
C GLY A 16 -12.91 -18.57 1.34
N VAL A 17 -12.36 -19.22 0.31
CA VAL A 17 -11.37 -18.61 -0.60
C VAL A 17 -11.98 -17.42 -1.34
N SER A 18 -13.22 -17.52 -1.79
CA SER A 18 -13.91 -16.44 -2.51
C SER A 18 -14.09 -15.20 -1.63
N CYS A 19 -14.53 -15.38 -0.37
CA CYS A 19 -14.67 -14.28 0.57
C CYS A 19 -13.33 -13.60 0.88
N THR A 20 -12.28 -14.39 1.10
CA THR A 20 -10.92 -13.85 1.32
C THR A 20 -10.42 -13.06 0.12
N ALA A 21 -10.63 -13.58 -1.10
CA ALA A 21 -10.25 -12.89 -2.32
C ALA A 21 -10.94 -11.53 -2.44
N ILE A 22 -12.26 -11.47 -2.21
CA ILE A 22 -13.03 -10.21 -2.27
C ILE A 22 -12.53 -9.20 -1.23
N ALA A 23 -12.24 -9.65 0.00
CA ALA A 23 -11.71 -8.79 1.05
C ALA A 23 -10.30 -8.26 0.73
N LEU A 24 -9.50 -9.03 0.00
CA LEU A 24 -8.15 -8.63 -0.41
C LEU A 24 -8.13 -7.64 -1.58
N VAL A 25 -9.12 -7.64 -2.48
CA VAL A 25 -9.18 -6.71 -3.62
C VAL A 25 -8.94 -5.24 -3.24
N PRO A 26 -9.66 -4.64 -2.26
CA PRO A 26 -9.42 -3.25 -1.88
C PRO A 26 -8.02 -3.04 -1.28
N VAL A 27 -7.53 -3.97 -0.47
CA VAL A 27 -6.18 -3.92 0.12
C VAL A 27 -5.11 -3.95 -0.96
N SER A 28 -5.25 -4.85 -1.94
CA SER A 28 -4.34 -4.94 -3.10
C SER A 28 -4.35 -3.66 -3.93
N ARG A 29 -5.53 -3.06 -4.16
CA ARG A 29 -5.64 -1.77 -4.86
C ARG A 29 -4.95 -0.64 -4.10
N GLN A 30 -5.13 -0.59 -2.78
CA GLN A 30 -4.48 0.40 -1.93
C GLN A 30 -2.96 0.24 -1.94
N ALA A 31 -2.47 -0.99 -1.77
CA ALA A 31 -1.04 -1.30 -1.84
C ALA A 31 -0.43 -0.94 -3.21
N ALA A 32 -1.12 -1.28 -4.31
CA ALA A 32 -0.69 -0.92 -5.66
C ALA A 32 -0.70 0.60 -5.90
N SER A 33 -1.62 1.33 -5.28
CA SER A 33 -1.62 2.81 -5.32
C SER A 33 -0.46 3.39 -4.52
N TRP A 34 -0.22 2.86 -3.32
CA TRP A 34 0.87 3.29 -2.45
C TRP A 34 2.23 3.04 -3.09
N ASN A 35 2.48 1.84 -3.64
CA ASN A 35 3.73 1.52 -4.34
C ASN A 35 4.00 2.48 -5.50
N ARG A 36 2.98 2.77 -6.32
CA ARG A 36 3.10 3.75 -7.42
C ARG A 36 3.45 5.14 -6.92
N CYS A 37 2.87 5.58 -5.81
CA CYS A 37 3.21 6.85 -5.18
C CYS A 37 4.66 6.86 -4.71
N PHE A 38 5.08 5.81 -3.97
CA PHE A 38 6.42 5.71 -3.40
C PHE A 38 7.48 5.73 -4.50
N ASP A 39 7.34 4.87 -5.51
CA ASP A 39 8.27 4.78 -6.64
C ASP A 39 8.39 6.11 -7.39
N SER A 40 7.23 6.75 -7.65
CA SER A 40 7.19 8.03 -8.34
C SER A 40 7.84 9.14 -7.53
N THR A 41 7.63 9.14 -6.21
CA THR A 41 8.18 10.15 -5.30
C THR A 41 9.68 9.98 -5.14
N VAL A 42 10.18 8.77 -4.92
CA VAL A 42 11.63 8.50 -4.86
C VAL A 42 12.31 8.86 -6.17
N ARG A 43 11.70 8.53 -7.32
CA ARG A 43 12.22 8.94 -8.64
C ARG A 43 12.30 10.46 -8.75
N TRP A 44 11.22 11.16 -8.41
CA TRP A 44 11.19 12.63 -8.42
C TRP A 44 12.26 13.23 -7.49
N ILE A 45 12.45 12.69 -6.27
CA ILE A 45 13.50 13.15 -5.35
C ILE A 45 14.89 12.98 -5.97
N ASN A 46 15.15 11.85 -6.63
CA ASN A 46 16.45 11.57 -7.25
C ASN A 46 16.75 12.48 -8.45
N GLU A 47 15.73 13.01 -9.13
CA GLU A 47 15.88 13.98 -10.22
C GLU A 47 16.16 15.42 -9.71
N LYS A 48 15.90 15.71 -8.43
CA LYS A 48 16.13 17.05 -7.84
C LYS A 48 17.59 17.25 -7.46
N SER A 49 18.23 18.22 -8.09
CA SER A 49 19.62 18.66 -7.80
C SER A 49 19.84 18.92 -6.31
N ASP A 50 18.88 19.58 -5.69
CA ASP A 50 18.98 20.09 -4.32
C ASP A 50 18.90 18.96 -3.27
N LEU A 51 18.42 17.78 -3.69
CA LEU A 51 18.27 16.59 -2.85
C LEU A 51 19.27 15.48 -3.21
N LYS A 52 20.20 15.72 -4.14
CA LYS A 52 21.18 14.70 -4.59
C LYS A 52 22.08 14.21 -3.46
N GLY A 53 22.46 15.09 -2.53
CA GLY A 53 23.31 14.76 -1.39
C GLY A 53 22.60 14.02 -0.26
N TRP A 54 21.28 13.84 -0.33
CA TRP A 54 20.53 13.13 0.71
C TRP A 54 20.82 11.63 0.64
N GLY A 55 20.99 11.00 1.81
CA GLY A 55 21.06 9.55 1.92
C GLY A 55 19.75 8.88 1.50
N GLN A 56 19.84 7.63 1.05
CA GLN A 56 18.68 6.88 0.55
C GLN A 56 17.55 6.80 1.60
N GLU A 57 17.88 6.51 2.85
CA GLU A 57 16.91 6.43 3.96
C GLU A 57 16.11 7.72 4.16
N ALA A 58 16.76 8.89 4.00
CA ALA A 58 16.09 10.18 4.12
C ALA A 58 15.10 10.41 2.97
N LYS A 59 15.47 10.01 1.75
CA LYS A 59 14.61 10.12 0.56
C LYS A 59 13.39 9.21 0.67
N GLU A 60 13.61 7.97 1.10
CA GLU A 60 12.54 7.00 1.32
C GLU A 60 11.60 7.43 2.45
N SER A 61 12.14 7.95 3.57
CA SER A 61 11.34 8.47 4.68
C SER A 61 10.42 9.62 4.24
N LEU A 62 10.94 10.53 3.40
CA LEU A 62 10.13 11.60 2.82
C LEU A 62 9.04 11.04 1.89
N ALA A 63 9.38 10.06 1.04
CA ALA A 63 8.42 9.42 0.16
C ALA A 63 7.28 8.71 0.93
N VAL A 64 7.61 8.01 2.02
CA VAL A 64 6.61 7.43 2.93
C VAL A 64 5.70 8.52 3.51
N GLY A 65 6.27 9.64 3.98
CA GLY A 65 5.50 10.76 4.51
C GLY A 65 4.49 11.31 3.48
N VAL A 66 4.96 11.60 2.26
CA VAL A 66 4.12 12.09 1.15
C VAL A 66 3.00 11.09 0.83
N CYS A 67 3.33 9.80 0.69
CA CYS A 67 2.37 8.78 0.25
C CYS A 67 1.38 8.34 1.33
N ASN A 68 1.72 8.52 2.61
CA ASN A 68 0.79 8.34 3.73
C ASN A 68 -0.12 9.55 3.95
N GLY A 69 -0.02 10.58 3.11
CA GLY A 69 -0.86 11.77 3.17
C GLY A 69 -0.36 12.80 4.17
N ALA A 70 0.96 13.06 4.20
CA ALA A 70 1.52 14.21 4.92
C ALA A 70 0.65 15.45 4.69
N VAL A 71 -0.02 15.89 5.76
CA VAL A 71 -0.90 17.05 5.71
C VAL A 71 0.00 18.28 5.69
N TYR A 72 -0.05 19.02 4.59
CA TYR A 72 0.52 20.36 4.55
C TYR A 72 -0.35 21.28 5.42
N GLU A 73 0.08 21.52 6.65
CA GLU A 73 -0.48 22.57 7.50
C GLU A 73 0.30 23.87 7.27
N PRO A 74 -0.26 24.87 6.55
CA PRO A 74 0.46 26.09 6.19
C PRO A 74 0.85 26.96 7.39
N LYS A 75 0.29 26.72 8.58
CA LYS A 75 0.63 27.41 9.85
C LYS A 75 0.33 26.49 11.02
N LEU A 76 1.36 26.11 11.79
CA LEU A 76 1.15 25.69 13.18
C LEU A 76 0.54 26.89 13.91
N LYS A 77 -0.75 26.85 14.21
CA LYS A 77 -1.35 27.82 15.14
C LYS A 77 -0.83 27.46 16.53
N THR A 78 0.30 28.04 16.92
CA THR A 78 0.65 28.20 18.31
C THR A 78 -0.43 29.07 18.95
N GLN A 79 -1.18 28.50 19.90
CA GLN A 79 -1.94 29.30 20.87
C GLN A 79 -0.97 29.89 21.89
#